data_AF-A0A0F7PIV0-F1
#
_entry.id   AF-A0A0F7PIV0-F1
#
_cell.length_a   1.000
_cell.length_b   1.000
_cell.length_c   1.000
_cell.angle_alpha   90.00
_cell.angle_beta   90.00
_cell.angle_gamma   90.00
#
_symmetry.space_group_name_H-M   'P 1'
#
loop_
_entity.id
_entity.type
_entity.pdbx_description
1 polymer ?
#
loop_
_entity_poly.entity_id
_entity_poly.type
_entity_poly.pdbx_seq_one_letter_code
_entity_poly.pdbx_strand_id
1 'polypeptide(L)' 'MSTKILLVLVLAAMALHLIKPFGLPGLKRRSDVWKIALILIFAMMMALVLRPQ' A
#
# COMPACT_ATOMS: atom_id res chain seq x y z
N MET A 1 0.36 19.84 6.69
CA MET A 1 0.05 19.58 5.26
C MET A 1 0.82 18.37 4.70
N SER A 2 1.24 17.40 5.52
CA SER A 2 2.21 16.37 5.09
C SER A 2 1.60 14.98 4.86
N THR A 3 0.42 14.69 5.42
CA THR A 3 -0.18 13.34 5.42
C THR A 3 -0.87 12.97 4.10
N LYS A 4 -1.27 13.96 3.29
CA LYS A 4 -2.03 13.72 2.04
C LYS A 4 -1.16 13.10 0.94
N ILE A 5 0.15 13.34 0.96
CA ILE A 5 1.09 12.85 -0.06
C ILE A 5 1.18 11.32 -0.03
N LEU A 6 1.25 10.72 1.16
CA LEU A 6 1.26 9.25 1.31
C LEU A 6 0.01 8.60 0.72
N LEU A 7 -1.16 9.19 0.97
CA LEU A 7 -2.44 8.72 0.43
C LEU A 7 -2.44 8.75 -1.10
N VAL A 8 -1.98 9.84 -1.71
CA VAL A 8 -1.89 9.98 -3.16
C VAL A 8 -0.92 8.96 -3.77
N LEU A 9 0.24 8.75 -3.13
CA LEU A 9 1.24 7.77 -3.60
C LEU A 9 0.71 6.33 -3.57
N VAL A 10 -0.03 5.95 -2.52
CA VAL A 10 -0.63 4.60 -2.42
C VAL A 10 -1.69 4.39 -3.48
N LEU A 11 -2.58 5.38 -3.67
CA LEU A 11 -3.61 5.32 -4.71
C LEU A 11 -2.99 5.24 -6.11
N ALA A 12 -1.94 6.01 -6.37
CA ALA A 12 -1.20 5.94 -7.62
C ALA A 12 -0.54 4.56 -7.82
N ALA A 13 0.07 3.99 -6.78
CA ALA A 13 0.64 2.65 -6.83
C ALA A 13 -0.42 1.56 -7.12
N MET A 14 -1.61 1.67 -6.51
CA MET A 14 -2.73 0.77 -6.80
C MET A 14 -3.26 0.92 -8.23
N ALA A 15 -3.38 2.15 -8.73
CA ALA A 15 -3.81 2.42 -10.10
C ALA A 15 -2.81 1.88 -11.14
N LEU A 16 -1.50 2.07 -10.91
CA LEU A 16 -0.44 1.51 -11.76
C LEU A 16 -0.47 -0.02 -11.76
N HIS A 17 -0.71 -0.63 -10.59
CA HIS A 17 -0.80 -2.08 -10.46
C HIS A 17 -2.00 -2.68 -11.21
N LEU A 18 -3.10 -1.94 -11.31
CA LEU A 18 -4.28 -2.33 -12.08
C LEU A 18 -3.98 -2.39 -13.59
N ILE A 19 -3.18 -1.44 -14.10
CA ILE A 19 -2.75 -1.39 -15.51
C ILE A 19 -1.77 -2.54 -15.79
N LYS A 20 -0.70 -2.64 -15.01
CA LYS A 20 0.34 -3.67 -15.16
C LYS A 20 0.70 -4.25 -13.78
N PRO A 21 0.52 -5.56 -13.55
CA PRO A 21 0.95 -6.16 -12.30
C PRO A 21 2.49 -6.06 -12.20
N PHE A 22 2.97 -5.62 -11.04
CA PHE A 22 4.39 -5.43 -10.75
C PHE A 22 5.22 -6.72 -10.78
N GLY A 23 4.57 -7.90 -10.81
CA GLY A 23 5.25 -9.19 -10.97
C GLY A 23 6.01 -9.66 -9.73
N LEU A 24 5.92 -8.91 -8.62
CA LEU A 24 6.51 -9.27 -7.34
C LEU A 24 5.82 -10.52 -6.75
N PRO A 25 6.53 -11.38 -5.99
CA PRO A 25 5.92 -12.51 -5.30
C PRO A 25 4.81 -12.01 -4.36
N GLY A 26 3.54 -12.32 -4.70
CA GLY A 26 2.35 -11.84 -4.00
C GLY A 26 1.52 -10.78 -4.75
N LEU A 27 2.09 -10.10 -5.75
CA LEU A 27 1.50 -9.04 -6.58
C LEU A 27 1.63 -9.42 -8.08
N LYS A 28 1.27 -10.67 -8.40
CA LYS A 28 1.43 -11.26 -9.74
C LYS A 28 0.18 -11.08 -10.60
N ARG A 29 -1.00 -11.01 -9.99
CA ARG A 29 -2.28 -10.87 -10.68
C ARG A 29 -2.86 -9.48 -10.44
N ARG A 30 -3.60 -8.93 -11.40
CA ARG A 30 -4.30 -7.63 -11.22
C ARG A 30 -5.26 -7.65 -10.03
N SER A 31 -5.82 -8.82 -9.72
CA SER A 31 -6.65 -9.05 -8.52
C SER A 31 -5.89 -8.85 -7.21
N ASP A 32 -4.56 -8.79 -7.23
CA ASP A 32 -3.72 -8.61 -6.04
C ASP A 32 -3.59 -7.13 -5.62
N VAL A 33 -4.20 -6.18 -6.34
CA VAL A 33 -4.24 -4.73 -5.98
C VAL A 33 -4.58 -4.49 -4.50
N TRP A 34 -5.55 -5.24 -3.96
CA TRP A 34 -5.99 -5.14 -2.57
C TRP A 34 -4.88 -5.40 -1.53
N LYS A 35 -3.85 -6.18 -1.88
CA LYS A 35 -2.72 -6.47 -0.98
C LYS A 35 -1.88 -5.22 -0.72
N ILE A 36 -1.85 -4.25 -1.64
CA ILE A 36 -1.17 -2.97 -1.42
C ILE A 36 -1.83 -2.20 -0.28
N ALA A 37 -3.17 -2.16 -0.24
CA ALA A 37 -3.91 -1.54 0.84
C ALA A 37 -3.71 -2.29 2.17
N LEU A 38 -3.71 -3.62 2.13
CA LEU A 38 -3.47 -4.45 3.33
C LEU A 38 -2.09 -4.19 3.95
N ILE A 39 -1.04 -4.07 3.12
CA ILE A 39 0.32 -3.74 3.57
C ILE A 39 0.35 -2.37 4.24
N LEU A 40 -0.32 -1.37 3.66
CA LEU A 40 -0.37 -0.03 4.27
C LEU A 40 -1.07 -0.05 5.63
N ILE A 41 -2.21 -0.74 5.74
CA ILE A 41 -2.95 -0.88 7.00
C ILE A 41 -2.06 -1.56 8.03
N PHE A 42 -1.39 -2.65 7.66
CA PHE A 42 -0.46 -3.36 8.54
C PHE A 42 0.69 -2.45 9.01
N ALA A 43 1.28 -1.67 8.11
CA ALA A 43 2.33 -0.72 8.45
C ALA A 43 1.85 0.37 9.41
N MET A 44 0.64 0.89 9.22
CA MET A 44 0.03 1.87 10.14
C MET A 44 -0.24 1.27 11.53
N MET A 45 -0.73 0.03 11.59
CA MET A 45 -0.93 -0.69 12.85
C MET A 45 0.40 -0.93 13.57
N MET A 46 1.43 -1.36 12.85
CA MET A 46 2.77 -1.50 13.41
C MET A 46 3.33 -0.17 13.91
N ALA A 47 3.12 0.93 13.19
CA ALA A 47 3.56 2.25 13.63
C ALA A 47 2.88 2.68 14.93
N LEU A 48 1.61 2.31 15.16
CA LEU A 48 0.91 2.56 16.42
C LEU A 48 1.46 1.71 17.56
N VAL A 49 1.71 0.42 17.31
CA VAL A 49 2.25 -0.53 18.32
C VAL A 49 3.67 -0.17 18.72
N LEU A 50 4.49 0.23 17.74
CA LEU A 50 5.90 0.58 17.95
C LEU A 50 6.08 2.01 18.47
N ARG A 51 5.00 2.79 18.62
CA ARG A 51 5.07 4.14 19.13
C ARG A 51 5.48 4.07 20.62
N PRO A 52 6.70 4.49 20.98
CA PRO A 52 7.04 4.62 22.40
C PRO A 52 6.11 5.69 23.00
N GLN A 53 5.47 5.35 24.12
CA GLN A 53 4.61 6.27 24.87
C GLN A 53 5.47 7.26 25.64
#